data_AF-A0A2J6R8W6-F1
#
_entry.id   AF-A0A2J6R8W6-F1
#
_cell.length_a   1.000
_cell.length_b   1.000
_cell.length_c   1.000
_cell.angle_alpha   90.00
_cell.angle_beta   90.00
_cell.angle_gamma   90.00
#
_symmetry.space_group_name_H-M   'P 1'
#
loop_
_entity.id
_entity.type
_entity.pdbx_description
1 polymer ?
#
loop_
_entity_poly.entity_id
_entity_poly.type
_entity_poly.pdbx_seq_one_letter_code
_entity_poly.pdbx_strand_id
1 'polypeptide(L)'
;MFANFKISPAGLRTTHSTKKHSRTLSGCLTCRRKKKKCSEEKPVCRRCRRNLAREPCVWDSVESSPPRELTESSVTTAASSKDTLFSRSPGNEEGLSQILPRCATPGTYGSILRSPSTPLARIEGFDSIQFLLKTYSDTSSLSYINSDVALLTHAMPCAFESPPLMHAYAACGAALLSKPGLQWDQVAMNHYSKAVNSVRDALLNYKQYERAEWLLATVNALHIFETIWQDVKCPNRLHLSGAKRLHTTNPSKPIPQNRLHKALLEEYIFQFAIASTFTTIQDAAGTRYEDVQDLLQALVGDCEYKDFGKDWRNSSLLGISHDFFNYIFKLSYLRRKIPLQGNDRIEALIILAKLKPWTPLTVIDSNGSGNLDGSAPPWEMLIMARLYRAATLIYAGKILKPSLTTDDPMVREIVESGQAILQEVPEDKWQQASVLIWPLLILGISAVSFDERQSFYRPLEFLLSVTNLGCVKTVLTLLENSWTPYPNEDGGRYLGLDVLLRDDLLCEVTSLRTKVRVFREFR
;
A
#
# COMPACT_ATOMS: atom_id res chain seq x y z
N MET A 1 2.71 -5.57 28.72
CA MET A 1 3.91 -6.42 28.92
C MET A 1 3.91 -7.49 27.84
N PHE A 2 5.04 -7.86 27.25
CA PHE A 2 5.10 -8.92 26.23
C PHE A 2 5.66 -10.22 26.80
N ALA A 3 5.06 -11.36 26.45
CA ALA A 3 5.46 -12.68 26.93
C ALA A 3 6.60 -13.27 26.09
N ASN A 4 7.60 -13.87 26.75
CA ASN A 4 8.75 -14.47 26.07
C ASN A 4 8.50 -15.94 25.73
N PHE A 5 8.41 -16.24 24.44
CA PHE A 5 8.36 -17.59 23.90
C PHE A 5 9.68 -17.96 23.23
N LYS A 6 9.97 -19.26 23.15
CA LYS A 6 11.09 -19.77 22.36
C LYS A 6 10.66 -21.01 21.58
N ILE A 7 11.09 -21.08 20.32
CA ILE A 7 10.84 -22.20 19.42
C ILE A 7 11.84 -23.32 19.70
N SER A 8 11.37 -24.57 19.64
CA SER A 8 12.15 -25.80 19.69
C SER A 8 11.65 -26.77 18.62
N PRO A 9 12.38 -27.87 18.31
CA PRO A 9 11.88 -28.90 17.39
C PRO A 9 10.56 -29.57 17.82
N ALA A 10 10.17 -29.42 19.08
CA ALA A 10 8.90 -29.91 19.64
C ALA A 10 7.88 -28.76 19.89
N GLY A 11 7.97 -27.66 19.14
CA GLY A 11 7.03 -26.54 19.19
C GLY A 11 7.45 -25.36 20.08
N LEU A 12 6.52 -24.41 20.26
CA LEU A 12 6.69 -23.25 21.16
C LEU A 12 6.48 -23.65 22.61
N ARG A 13 7.31 -23.12 23.51
CA ARG A 13 7.05 -23.12 24.96
C ARG A 13 7.09 -21.70 25.53
N THR A 14 6.21 -21.44 26.49
CA THR A 14 6.32 -20.29 27.40
C THR A 14 7.64 -20.40 28.18
N THR A 15 8.31 -19.27 28.41
CA THR A 15 9.49 -19.23 29.27
C THR A 15 9.33 -18.17 30.36
N HIS A 16 9.49 -18.57 31.62
CA HIS A 16 9.47 -17.62 32.73
C HIS A 16 10.62 -16.62 32.59
N SER A 17 10.32 -15.34 32.80
CA SER A 17 11.27 -14.25 32.61
C SER A 17 12.37 -14.27 33.67
N THR A 18 13.49 -14.94 33.38
CA THR A 18 14.70 -14.83 34.19
C THR A 18 15.17 -13.38 34.18
N LYS A 19 15.24 -12.74 35.35
CA LYS A 19 15.65 -11.34 35.52
C LYS A 19 16.91 -11.04 34.70
N LYS A 20 16.93 -9.92 33.97
CA LYS A 20 18.16 -9.41 33.33
C LYS A 20 19.19 -9.12 34.42
N HIS A 21 20.12 -10.05 34.63
CA HIS A 21 21.27 -9.80 35.49
C HIS A 21 22.08 -8.63 34.92
N SER A 22 22.52 -7.72 35.81
CA SER A 22 23.49 -6.69 35.45
C SER A 22 24.77 -7.34 34.91
N ARG A 23 25.51 -6.60 34.07
CA ARG A 23 26.79 -7.07 33.54
C ARG A 23 27.78 -7.21 34.70
N THR A 24 28.23 -8.42 35.00
CA THR A 24 29.24 -8.63 36.04
C THR A 24 30.54 -7.96 35.63
N LEU A 25 31.05 -7.07 36.50
CA LEU A 25 32.34 -6.41 36.32
C LEU A 25 33.52 -7.39 36.52
N SER A 26 33.28 -8.49 37.24
CA SER A 26 34.22 -9.53 37.63
C SER A 26 34.67 -10.51 36.52
N GLY A 27 34.27 -10.30 35.26
CA GLY A 27 34.77 -11.09 34.13
C GLY A 27 36.13 -10.59 33.61
N CYS A 28 36.94 -11.49 33.02
CA CYS A 28 38.19 -11.07 32.37
C CYS A 28 37.94 -10.16 31.15
N LEU A 29 38.90 -9.29 30.84
CA LEU A 29 38.78 -8.31 29.75
C LEU A 29 38.49 -8.98 28.40
N THR A 30 39.14 -10.12 28.12
CA THR A 30 39.00 -10.88 26.87
C THR A 30 37.58 -11.43 26.69
N CYS A 31 36.91 -11.88 27.77
CA CYS A 31 35.50 -12.29 27.72
C CYS A 31 34.53 -11.10 27.69
N ARG A 32 34.79 -10.03 28.46
CA ARG A 32 34.01 -8.78 28.45
C ARG A 32 33.98 -8.16 27.04
N ARG A 33 35.16 -7.98 26.41
CA ARG A 33 35.32 -7.47 25.03
C ARG A 33 34.53 -8.29 24.01
N LYS A 34 34.63 -9.63 24.08
CA LYS A 34 33.91 -10.55 23.17
C LYS A 34 32.43 -10.76 23.51
N LYS A 35 31.90 -10.08 24.54
CA LYS A 35 30.50 -10.16 25.01
C LYS A 35 30.06 -11.61 25.29
N LYS A 36 30.95 -12.45 25.85
CA LYS A 36 30.67 -13.85 26.24
C LYS A 36 30.80 -14.04 27.75
N LYS A 37 30.04 -14.99 28.32
CA LYS A 37 30.11 -15.33 29.75
C LYS A 37 31.52 -15.85 30.11
N CYS A 38 32.14 -15.22 31.10
CA CYS A 38 33.38 -15.67 31.75
C CYS A 38 33.09 -16.81 32.75
N SER A 39 34.10 -17.56 33.19
CA SER A 39 33.98 -18.50 34.31
C SER A 39 34.67 -18.04 35.60
N GLU A 40 35.30 -16.86 35.57
CA GLU A 40 35.83 -16.12 36.72
C GLU A 40 36.98 -16.83 37.50
N GLU A 41 37.35 -18.06 37.11
CA GLU A 41 38.61 -18.74 37.40
C GLU A 41 39.84 -17.89 37.00
N LYS A 42 40.68 -17.50 37.98
CA LYS A 42 42.02 -16.92 37.78
C LYS A 42 43.10 -18.03 37.85
N PRO A 43 44.28 -17.89 37.22
CA PRO A 43 44.71 -16.78 36.36
C PRO A 43 44.10 -16.83 34.94
N VAL A 44 43.61 -17.99 34.47
CA VAL A 44 43.04 -18.12 33.11
C VAL A 44 41.66 -18.78 33.19
N CYS A 45 40.62 -18.06 32.76
CA CYS A 45 39.26 -18.58 32.83
C CYS A 45 39.07 -19.79 31.88
N ARG A 46 38.19 -20.72 32.25
CA ARG A 46 37.93 -21.98 31.51
C ARG A 46 37.48 -21.78 30.07
N ARG A 47 36.96 -20.60 29.71
CA ARG A 47 36.63 -20.26 28.31
C ARG A 47 37.84 -19.79 27.51
N CYS A 48 38.75 -19.02 28.09
CA CYS A 48 40.03 -18.69 27.45
C CYS A 48 40.91 -19.94 27.33
N ARG A 49 41.01 -20.75 28.40
CA ARG A 49 41.76 -22.02 28.43
C ARG A 49 41.29 -23.06 27.38
N ARG A 50 40.07 -22.93 26.84
CA ARG A 50 39.53 -23.80 25.77
C ARG A 50 39.59 -23.19 24.37
N ASN A 51 40.00 -21.94 24.22
CA ASN A 51 40.10 -21.25 22.94
C ASN A 51 41.58 -21.08 22.55
N LEU A 52 42.07 -21.86 21.58
CA LEU A 52 43.44 -21.75 21.04
C LEU A 52 43.70 -20.49 20.18
N ALA A 53 42.77 -19.53 20.16
CA ALA A 53 42.96 -18.25 19.49
C ALA A 53 43.91 -17.36 20.34
N ARG A 54 44.98 -16.84 19.71
CA ARG A 54 46.21 -16.27 20.31
C ARG A 54 46.08 -15.05 21.26
N GLU A 55 44.89 -14.69 21.76
CA GLU A 55 44.73 -13.59 22.72
C GLU A 55 44.84 -14.08 24.18
N PRO A 56 45.67 -13.43 25.03
CA PRO A 56 45.79 -13.79 26.45
C PRO A 56 44.52 -13.50 27.26
N CYS A 57 44.40 -14.14 28.42
CA CYS A 57 43.31 -13.92 29.39
C CYS A 57 43.71 -12.83 30.39
N VAL A 58 43.42 -11.57 30.07
CA VAL A 58 43.85 -10.41 30.90
C VAL A 58 42.82 -10.06 31.96
N TRP A 59 43.30 -9.75 33.16
CA TRP A 59 42.55 -9.28 34.31
C TRP A 59 42.99 -7.87 34.70
N ASP A 60 42.06 -7.08 35.23
CA ASP A 60 42.38 -5.78 35.84
C ASP A 60 43.13 -6.05 37.17
N SER A 61 44.45 -5.88 37.18
CA SER A 61 45.31 -5.97 38.37
C SER A 61 45.57 -4.58 38.93
N VAL A 62 45.03 -4.29 40.10
CA VAL A 62 45.23 -3.02 40.83
C VAL A 62 46.25 -3.27 41.94
N GLU A 63 47.45 -2.68 41.84
CA GLU A 63 48.24 -2.13 42.96
C GLU A 63 49.53 -1.43 42.49
N SER A 64 50.07 -0.58 43.38
CA SER A 64 51.37 0.14 43.39
C SER A 64 51.80 1.12 42.26
N SER A 65 52.11 2.35 42.68
CA SER A 65 52.71 3.51 41.96
C SER A 65 54.26 3.41 41.86
N PRO A 66 55.08 4.39 41.36
CA PRO A 66 55.01 5.88 41.49
C PRO A 66 55.35 6.72 40.21
N PRO A 67 55.34 8.09 40.26
CA PRO A 67 55.42 8.96 39.08
C PRO A 67 56.68 9.87 38.97
N ARG A 68 56.97 10.39 37.76
CA ARG A 68 57.78 11.58 37.35
C ARG A 68 58.04 11.55 35.82
N GLU A 69 58.52 12.55 35.07
CA GLU A 69 58.37 14.04 35.05
C GLU A 69 58.96 14.54 33.68
N LEU A 70 58.42 15.63 33.10
CA LEU A 70 59.06 16.64 32.21
C LEU A 70 59.78 16.28 30.88
N THR A 71 59.69 17.24 29.91
CA THR A 71 60.68 17.59 28.83
C THR A 71 60.99 16.57 27.71
N GLU A 72 61.26 16.95 26.44
CA GLU A 72 61.10 18.20 25.66
C GLU A 72 61.21 17.93 24.14
N SER A 73 60.77 18.88 23.28
CA SER A 73 61.21 19.10 21.87
C SER A 73 61.00 17.97 20.82
N SER A 74 60.86 18.19 19.50
CA SER A 74 60.80 19.40 18.64
C SER A 74 59.97 19.09 17.36
N VAL A 75 59.14 19.99 16.80
CA VAL A 75 59.44 20.88 15.62
C VAL A 75 59.71 20.08 14.31
N THR A 76 59.02 20.24 13.16
CA THR A 76 58.53 21.46 12.45
C THR A 76 57.38 21.20 11.44
N THR A 77 56.60 22.26 11.09
CA THR A 77 55.90 22.60 9.79
C THR A 77 55.38 21.52 8.81
N ALA A 78 54.11 21.50 8.38
CA ALA A 78 53.38 22.42 7.45
C ALA A 78 53.70 22.19 5.93
N ALA A 79 52.83 22.45 4.95
CA ALA A 79 51.57 23.20 4.92
C ALA A 79 50.55 22.70 3.84
N SER A 80 49.43 23.44 3.73
CA SER A 80 48.50 23.63 2.59
C SER A 80 49.01 23.35 1.16
N SER A 81 48.20 23.28 0.10
CA SER A 81 46.74 23.15 -0.18
C SER A 81 46.57 23.55 -1.66
N LYS A 82 45.62 22.95 -2.42
CA LYS A 82 45.09 23.49 -3.70
C LYS A 82 46.11 23.61 -4.87
N ASP A 83 45.75 23.84 -6.15
CA ASP A 83 44.43 24.12 -6.77
C ASP A 83 44.26 23.49 -8.18
N THR A 84 43.18 23.86 -8.87
CA THR A 84 42.55 23.33 -10.10
C THR A 84 43.19 23.59 -11.50
N LEU A 85 42.79 22.71 -12.46
CA LEU A 85 42.20 22.97 -13.83
C LEU A 85 42.98 22.76 -15.17
N PHE A 86 42.14 22.37 -16.17
CA PHE A 86 42.18 22.48 -17.66
C PHE A 86 43.11 21.63 -18.58
N SER A 87 42.47 20.62 -19.20
CA SER A 87 42.23 20.44 -20.66
C SER A 87 43.37 20.22 -21.69
N ARG A 88 43.33 19.04 -22.37
CA ARG A 88 43.35 18.93 -23.85
C ARG A 88 43.00 17.51 -24.35
N SER A 89 42.28 17.45 -25.48
CA SER A 89 42.15 16.30 -26.42
C SER A 89 42.55 16.81 -27.82
N PRO A 90 42.86 15.95 -28.83
CA PRO A 90 41.82 15.28 -29.67
C PRO A 90 42.24 13.92 -30.29
N GLY A 91 41.43 13.37 -31.22
CA GLY A 91 41.65 12.13 -32.00
C GLY A 91 40.65 11.01 -31.62
N ASN A 92 39.62 10.66 -32.42
CA ASN A 92 39.62 9.94 -33.71
C ASN A 92 40.14 8.49 -33.58
N GLU A 93 39.55 7.40 -34.10
CA GLU A 93 38.26 7.12 -34.79
C GLU A 93 38.10 5.56 -34.87
N GLU A 94 36.99 4.91 -35.24
CA GLU A 94 35.64 5.34 -35.67
C GLU A 94 34.59 4.62 -34.76
N GLY A 95 33.57 3.80 -35.11
CA GLY A 95 32.91 3.45 -36.38
C GLY A 95 32.09 2.14 -36.40
N LEU A 96 30.75 2.20 -36.23
CA LEU A 96 29.77 1.21 -36.72
C LEU A 96 28.32 1.64 -36.41
N SER A 97 27.38 1.40 -37.33
CA SER A 97 26.02 1.99 -37.29
C SER A 97 24.89 1.01 -37.64
N GLN A 98 23.68 1.33 -37.16
CA GLN A 98 22.36 0.80 -37.58
C GLN A 98 22.04 -0.68 -37.32
N ILE A 99 20.94 -0.92 -36.59
CA ILE A 99 19.67 -1.41 -37.14
C ILE A 99 18.55 -1.07 -36.13
N LEU A 100 17.43 -0.53 -36.62
CA LEU A 100 16.20 -0.31 -35.84
C LEU A 100 15.01 -0.91 -36.59
N PRO A 101 14.21 -1.79 -35.97
CA PRO A 101 12.87 -2.11 -36.44
C PRO A 101 11.93 -0.89 -36.34
N ARG A 102 11.00 -0.79 -37.29
CA ARG A 102 10.15 0.38 -37.54
C ARG A 102 8.79 0.27 -36.83
N CYS A 103 8.08 1.37 -36.66
CA CYS A 103 6.74 1.39 -36.06
C CYS A 103 5.75 0.46 -36.79
N ALA A 104 4.85 -0.15 -36.02
CA ALA A 104 3.61 -0.76 -36.50
C ALA A 104 2.40 0.04 -35.99
N THR A 105 1.31 0.09 -36.76
CA THR A 105 0.12 0.91 -36.50
C THR A 105 -0.85 0.27 -35.49
N PRO A 106 -1.69 1.08 -34.81
CA PRO A 106 -2.73 0.54 -33.93
C PRO A 106 -3.81 -0.17 -34.76
N GLY A 107 -4.06 -1.45 -34.46
CA GLY A 107 -5.06 -2.27 -35.14
C GLY A 107 -5.61 -3.39 -34.27
N THR A 108 -6.89 -3.28 -33.91
CA THR A 108 -7.83 -4.38 -33.60
C THR A 108 -7.33 -5.51 -32.69
N TYR A 109 -7.25 -5.26 -31.38
CA TYR A 109 -7.11 -6.32 -30.36
C TYR A 109 -8.46 -6.70 -29.75
N GLY A 110 -9.17 -7.62 -30.40
CA GLY A 110 -10.33 -8.30 -29.82
C GLY A 110 -9.92 -9.39 -28.82
N SER A 111 -10.83 -9.68 -27.89
CA SER A 111 -10.77 -10.72 -26.84
C SER A 111 -9.74 -11.85 -27.02
N ILE A 112 -8.74 -11.90 -26.13
CA ILE A 112 -7.89 -13.08 -25.90
C ILE A 112 -7.89 -13.46 -24.41
N LEU A 113 -9.07 -13.67 -23.83
CA LEU A 113 -9.24 -14.53 -22.65
C LEU A 113 -9.52 -15.97 -23.11
N ARG A 114 -8.54 -16.58 -23.78
CA ARG A 114 -8.59 -18.01 -24.13
C ARG A 114 -8.24 -18.85 -22.90
N SER A 115 -9.05 -19.86 -22.60
CA SER A 115 -8.96 -20.69 -21.39
C SER A 115 -7.54 -21.25 -21.15
N PRO A 116 -6.98 -21.13 -19.92
CA PRO A 116 -5.63 -21.57 -19.59
C PRO A 116 -5.57 -23.09 -19.33
N SER A 117 -5.67 -23.89 -20.39
CA SER A 117 -5.45 -25.35 -20.36
C SER A 117 -4.06 -25.78 -20.84
N THR A 118 -3.14 -24.83 -21.06
CA THR A 118 -1.73 -25.09 -21.39
C THR A 118 -1.00 -25.72 -20.19
N PRO A 119 -0.37 -26.90 -20.32
CA PRO A 119 0.35 -27.51 -19.20
C PRO A 119 1.54 -26.66 -18.74
N LEU A 120 1.61 -26.38 -17.44
CA LEU A 120 2.62 -25.54 -16.76
C LEU A 120 4.09 -26.00 -16.89
N ALA A 121 4.34 -27.16 -17.51
CA ALA A 121 5.61 -27.88 -17.47
C ALA A 121 6.69 -27.42 -18.47
N ARG A 122 6.54 -26.27 -19.15
CA ARG A 122 7.45 -25.87 -20.25
C ARG A 122 7.72 -24.37 -20.46
N ILE A 123 7.53 -23.52 -19.44
CA ILE A 123 7.84 -22.08 -19.52
C ILE A 123 8.89 -21.69 -18.47
N GLU A 124 10.14 -22.05 -18.74
CA GLU A 124 11.29 -21.71 -17.90
C GLU A 124 11.82 -20.28 -18.16
N GLY A 125 12.52 -19.70 -17.16
CA GLY A 125 13.31 -18.48 -17.36
C GLY A 125 12.51 -17.17 -17.40
N PHE A 126 12.26 -16.66 -18.60
CA PHE A 126 11.88 -15.26 -18.85
C PHE A 126 10.42 -15.08 -19.28
N ASP A 127 9.95 -15.91 -20.22
CA ASP A 127 8.60 -15.83 -20.81
C ASP A 127 7.50 -15.94 -19.75
N SER A 128 7.72 -16.74 -18.70
CA SER A 128 6.81 -16.86 -17.56
C SER A 128 6.72 -15.57 -16.75
N ILE A 129 7.84 -14.86 -16.53
CA ILE A 129 7.80 -13.53 -15.89
C ILE A 129 7.06 -12.53 -16.77
N GLN A 130 7.35 -12.49 -18.08
CA GLN A 130 6.67 -11.59 -19.02
C GLN A 130 5.15 -11.82 -19.05
N PHE A 131 4.71 -13.08 -19.03
CA PHE A 131 3.30 -13.44 -18.89
C PHE A 131 2.68 -12.91 -17.60
N LEU A 132 3.32 -13.12 -16.44
CA LEU A 132 2.82 -12.63 -15.15
C LEU A 132 2.75 -11.10 -15.09
N LEU A 133 3.74 -10.38 -15.64
CA LEU A 133 3.72 -8.92 -15.75
C LEU A 133 2.54 -8.45 -16.62
N LYS A 134 2.26 -9.14 -17.74
CA LYS A 134 1.11 -8.83 -18.60
C LYS A 134 -0.23 -9.08 -17.88
N THR A 135 -0.39 -10.21 -17.18
CA THR A 135 -1.60 -10.50 -16.37
C THR A 135 -1.87 -9.44 -15.31
N TYR A 136 -0.82 -8.99 -14.62
CA TYR A 136 -0.94 -7.89 -13.66
C TYR A 136 -1.33 -6.57 -14.35
N SER A 137 -0.70 -6.26 -15.49
CA SER A 137 -1.00 -5.05 -16.25
C SER A 137 -2.44 -4.97 -16.72
N ASP A 138 -2.96 -6.05 -17.29
CA ASP A 138 -4.33 -6.10 -17.86
C ASP A 138 -5.43 -5.97 -16.79
N THR A 139 -5.10 -6.24 -15.52
CA THR A 139 -6.03 -6.21 -14.38
C THR A 139 -5.92 -4.92 -13.55
N SER A 140 -4.80 -4.19 -13.65
CA SER A 140 -4.54 -2.96 -12.89
C SER A 140 -4.57 -1.69 -13.74
N SER A 141 -4.47 -1.79 -15.07
CA SER A 141 -4.68 -0.65 -15.98
C SER A 141 -6.17 -0.37 -16.19
N LEU A 142 -6.61 0.86 -15.92
CA LEU A 142 -7.96 1.32 -16.22
C LEU A 142 -8.00 1.84 -17.67
N SER A 143 -8.96 1.38 -18.49
CA SER A 143 -8.98 1.68 -19.94
C SER A 143 -9.14 3.14 -20.34
N TYR A 144 -9.47 4.04 -19.40
CA TYR A 144 -9.58 5.49 -19.65
C TYR A 144 -8.27 6.26 -19.40
N ILE A 145 -7.26 5.61 -18.83
CA ILE A 145 -5.97 6.26 -18.55
C ILE A 145 -5.16 6.30 -19.84
N ASN A 146 -4.70 7.49 -20.24
CA ASN A 146 -3.74 7.64 -21.33
C ASN A 146 -2.46 6.86 -20.97
N SER A 147 -1.95 6.03 -21.89
CA SER A 147 -0.69 5.29 -21.74
C SER A 147 0.46 6.15 -21.23
N ASP A 148 0.48 7.43 -21.64
CA ASP A 148 1.50 8.43 -21.26
C ASP A 148 1.54 8.75 -19.76
N VAL A 149 0.50 8.43 -18.99
CA VAL A 149 0.42 8.68 -17.53
C VAL A 149 0.10 7.42 -16.71
N ALA A 150 -0.25 6.30 -17.36
CA ALA A 150 -0.49 5.03 -16.68
C ALA A 150 0.74 4.54 -15.91
N LEU A 151 0.56 4.15 -14.64
CA LEU A 151 1.64 3.76 -13.73
C LEU A 151 2.59 2.74 -14.34
N LEU A 152 2.05 1.70 -14.99
CA LEU A 152 2.86 0.60 -15.50
C LEU A 152 3.63 0.93 -16.78
N THR A 153 3.21 1.91 -17.58
CA THR A 153 4.03 2.42 -18.69
C THR A 153 5.38 2.93 -18.19
N HIS A 154 5.37 3.65 -17.07
CA HIS A 154 6.59 4.21 -16.45
C HIS A 154 7.31 3.22 -15.53
N ALA A 155 6.57 2.30 -14.89
CA ALA A 155 7.15 1.35 -13.94
C ALA A 155 7.75 0.11 -14.61
N MET A 156 7.29 -0.30 -15.79
CA MET A 156 7.80 -1.48 -16.49
C MET A 156 9.29 -1.36 -16.90
N PRO A 157 9.78 -0.23 -17.46
CA PRO A 157 11.22 -0.04 -17.67
C PRO A 157 12.02 -0.17 -16.37
N CYS A 158 11.56 0.47 -15.30
CA CYS A 158 12.17 0.38 -13.97
C CYS A 158 12.14 -1.06 -13.40
N ALA A 159 11.13 -1.86 -13.76
CA ALA A 159 11.06 -3.27 -13.37
C ALA A 159 12.11 -4.12 -14.10
N PHE A 160 12.30 -3.93 -15.42
CA PHE A 160 13.35 -4.64 -16.17
C PHE A 160 14.77 -4.29 -15.68
N GLU A 161 14.99 -3.06 -15.22
CA GLU A 161 16.26 -2.63 -14.60
C GLU A 161 16.41 -3.08 -13.13
N SER A 162 15.29 -3.36 -12.44
CA SER A 162 15.27 -3.63 -10.99
C SER A 162 14.58 -4.96 -10.65
N PRO A 163 15.35 -6.05 -10.47
CA PRO A 163 14.82 -7.37 -10.12
C PRO A 163 13.85 -7.43 -8.92
N PRO A 164 14.00 -6.62 -7.85
CA PRO A 164 13.01 -6.55 -6.77
C PRO A 164 11.62 -6.12 -7.24
N LEU A 165 11.54 -5.12 -8.12
CA LEU A 165 10.28 -4.58 -8.65
C LEU A 165 9.65 -5.57 -9.63
N MET A 166 10.45 -6.13 -10.54
CA MET A 166 10.02 -7.23 -11.43
C MET A 166 9.43 -8.40 -10.63
N HIS A 167 10.06 -8.77 -9.51
CA HIS A 167 9.55 -9.83 -8.65
C HIS A 167 8.27 -9.44 -7.90
N ALA A 168 8.09 -8.19 -7.45
CA ALA A 168 6.84 -7.77 -6.84
C ALA A 168 5.67 -7.80 -7.85
N TYR A 169 5.86 -7.27 -9.07
CA TYR A 169 4.82 -7.32 -10.11
C TYR A 169 4.54 -8.75 -10.62
N ALA A 170 5.57 -9.60 -10.75
CA ALA A 170 5.37 -11.02 -11.07
C ALA A 170 4.60 -11.76 -9.97
N ALA A 171 4.80 -11.40 -8.70
CA ALA A 171 4.02 -11.93 -7.59
C ALA A 171 2.54 -11.52 -7.69
N CYS A 172 2.24 -10.24 -7.98
CA CYS A 172 0.88 -9.77 -8.22
C CYS A 172 0.20 -10.53 -9.37
N GLY A 173 0.90 -10.70 -10.50
CA GLY A 173 0.41 -11.47 -11.65
C GLY A 173 0.08 -12.91 -11.30
N ALA A 174 0.92 -13.58 -10.52
CA ALA A 174 0.69 -14.96 -10.10
C ALA A 174 -0.45 -15.07 -9.06
N ALA A 175 -0.62 -14.09 -8.19
CA ALA A 175 -1.72 -14.04 -7.22
C ALA A 175 -3.10 -13.94 -7.91
N LEU A 176 -3.21 -13.16 -8.99
CA LEU A 176 -4.42 -13.08 -9.82
C LEU A 176 -4.77 -14.43 -10.48
N LEU A 177 -3.77 -15.24 -10.80
CA LEU A 177 -3.93 -16.59 -11.37
C LEU A 177 -4.14 -17.71 -10.33
N SER A 178 -3.99 -17.41 -9.02
CA SER A 178 -4.00 -18.40 -7.93
C SER A 178 -5.42 -18.90 -7.60
N LYS A 179 -5.93 -19.80 -8.45
CA LYS A 179 -7.21 -20.50 -8.28
C LYS A 179 -6.99 -21.93 -7.76
N PRO A 180 -7.91 -22.50 -6.94
CA PRO A 180 -7.73 -23.82 -6.32
C PRO A 180 -7.37 -24.91 -7.33
N GLY A 181 -6.31 -25.67 -7.04
CA GLY A 181 -5.79 -26.75 -7.90
C GLY A 181 -4.69 -26.31 -8.88
N LEU A 182 -4.36 -25.02 -8.98
CA LEU A 182 -3.23 -24.52 -9.78
C LEU A 182 -1.98 -24.33 -8.91
N GLN A 183 -0.80 -24.33 -9.54
CA GLN A 183 0.50 -24.18 -8.84
C GLN A 183 0.96 -22.71 -8.72
N TRP A 184 0.15 -21.75 -9.17
CA TRP A 184 0.50 -20.32 -9.16
C TRP A 184 0.75 -19.77 -7.76
N ASP A 185 0.10 -20.33 -6.73
CA ASP A 185 0.30 -20.01 -5.32
C ASP A 185 1.79 -20.07 -4.91
N GLN A 186 2.50 -21.10 -5.35
CA GLN A 186 3.92 -21.29 -5.04
C GLN A 186 4.81 -20.33 -5.85
N VAL A 187 4.40 -19.96 -7.05
CA VAL A 187 5.08 -18.96 -7.90
C VAL A 187 4.94 -17.56 -7.30
N ALA A 188 3.72 -17.19 -6.92
CA ALA A 188 3.36 -15.94 -6.24
C ALA A 188 4.21 -15.74 -4.96
N MET A 189 4.16 -16.71 -4.05
CA MET A 189 4.89 -16.63 -2.78
C MET A 189 6.42 -16.67 -2.95
N ASN A 190 6.96 -17.33 -3.99
CA ASN A 190 8.38 -17.32 -4.31
C ASN A 190 8.84 -15.92 -4.76
N HIS A 191 8.13 -15.31 -5.70
CA HIS A 191 8.43 -13.96 -6.18
C HIS A 191 8.24 -12.88 -5.10
N TYR A 192 7.15 -12.95 -4.34
CA TYR A 192 6.90 -12.09 -3.17
C TYR A 192 8.06 -12.17 -2.17
N SER A 193 8.47 -13.39 -1.79
CA SER A 193 9.57 -13.61 -0.86
C SER A 193 10.88 -12.98 -1.34
N LYS A 194 11.21 -13.08 -2.65
CA LYS A 194 12.41 -12.44 -3.19
C LYS A 194 12.36 -10.92 -3.08
N ALA A 195 11.25 -10.30 -3.49
CA ALA A 195 11.06 -8.85 -3.40
C ALA A 195 11.16 -8.33 -1.94
N VAL A 196 10.50 -9.00 -0.99
CA VAL A 196 10.57 -8.65 0.46
C VAL A 196 12.00 -8.76 1.00
N ASN A 197 12.76 -9.79 0.61
CA ASN A 197 14.18 -9.92 1.00
C ASN A 197 15.01 -8.73 0.48
N SER A 198 14.87 -8.39 -0.81
CA SER A 198 15.60 -7.24 -1.40
C SER A 198 15.21 -5.90 -0.79
N VAL A 199 13.92 -5.67 -0.49
CA VAL A 199 13.46 -4.46 0.22
C VAL A 199 14.10 -4.36 1.61
N ARG A 200 14.12 -5.45 2.38
CA ARG A 200 14.82 -5.50 3.68
C ARG A 200 16.30 -5.12 3.54
N ASP A 201 16.99 -5.70 2.56
CA ASP A 201 18.44 -5.54 2.43
C ASP A 201 18.82 -4.15 1.90
N ALA A 202 17.95 -3.51 1.11
CA ALA A 202 18.06 -2.09 0.76
C ALA A 202 17.74 -1.16 1.94
N LEU A 203 16.73 -1.46 2.76
CA LEU A 203 16.39 -0.68 3.97
C LEU A 203 17.51 -0.74 5.03
N LEU A 204 18.23 -1.86 5.16
CA LEU A 204 19.42 -1.96 5.99
C LEU A 204 20.56 -1.04 5.51
N ASN A 205 20.58 -0.71 4.22
CA ASN A 205 21.57 0.15 3.57
C ASN A 205 20.96 1.47 3.07
N TYR A 206 19.88 1.95 3.71
CA TYR A 206 18.98 2.98 3.16
C TYR A 206 19.68 4.23 2.59
N LYS A 207 20.81 4.69 3.17
CA LYS A 207 21.58 5.83 2.65
C LYS A 207 22.07 5.67 1.20
N GLN A 208 22.22 4.44 0.71
CA GLN A 208 22.54 4.14 -0.69
C GLN A 208 21.30 4.16 -1.61
N TYR A 209 20.11 3.95 -1.04
CA TYR A 209 18.84 3.73 -1.77
C TYR A 209 17.76 4.78 -1.47
N GLU A 210 18.06 5.84 -0.72
CA GLU A 210 17.16 6.95 -0.34
C GLU A 210 16.52 7.68 -1.54
N ARG A 211 17.09 7.50 -2.74
CA ARG A 211 16.63 8.08 -4.01
C ARG A 211 16.22 7.02 -5.03
N ALA A 212 16.15 5.74 -4.64
CA ALA A 212 15.79 4.63 -5.52
C ALA A 212 14.28 4.51 -5.67
N GLU A 213 13.74 4.97 -6.80
CA GLU A 213 12.29 4.93 -7.08
C GLU A 213 11.77 3.49 -7.13
N TRP A 214 12.61 2.53 -7.56
CA TRP A 214 12.27 1.11 -7.51
C TRP A 214 11.95 0.62 -6.09
N LEU A 215 12.56 1.18 -5.04
CA LEU A 215 12.31 0.76 -3.66
C LEU A 215 10.89 1.12 -3.22
N LEU A 216 10.45 2.35 -3.53
CA LEU A 216 9.08 2.79 -3.31
C LEU A 216 8.09 1.98 -4.18
N ALA A 217 8.39 1.82 -5.47
CA ALA A 217 7.59 1.03 -6.39
C ALA A 217 7.41 -0.42 -5.92
N THR A 218 8.48 -1.03 -5.40
CA THR A 218 8.44 -2.40 -4.87
C THR A 218 7.58 -2.48 -3.62
N VAL A 219 7.66 -1.50 -2.70
CA VAL A 219 6.79 -1.48 -1.50
C VAL A 219 5.32 -1.25 -1.85
N ASN A 220 5.01 -0.37 -2.81
CA ASN A 220 3.64 -0.20 -3.30
C ASN A 220 3.13 -1.47 -4.01
N ALA A 221 3.97 -2.16 -4.79
CA ALA A 221 3.63 -3.43 -5.42
C ALA A 221 3.41 -4.55 -4.39
N LEU A 222 4.19 -4.60 -3.31
CA LEU A 222 4.01 -5.56 -2.20
C LEU A 222 2.71 -5.30 -1.41
N HIS A 223 2.31 -4.03 -1.25
CA HIS A 223 1.00 -3.66 -0.73
C HIS A 223 -0.14 -4.16 -1.67
N ILE A 224 -0.01 -3.92 -2.98
CA ILE A 224 -1.00 -4.42 -3.96
C ILE A 224 -1.06 -5.96 -3.97
N PHE A 225 0.07 -6.65 -3.81
CA PHE A 225 0.11 -8.10 -3.62
C PHE A 225 -0.70 -8.53 -2.39
N GLU A 226 -0.50 -7.89 -1.24
CA GLU A 226 -1.25 -8.21 -0.02
C GLU A 226 -2.77 -7.90 -0.17
N THR A 227 -3.17 -6.94 -1.01
CA THR A 227 -4.58 -6.73 -1.42
C THR A 227 -5.15 -7.89 -2.25
N ILE A 228 -4.40 -8.37 -3.26
CA ILE A 228 -4.82 -9.44 -4.16
C ILE A 228 -4.87 -10.78 -3.41
N TRP A 229 -3.83 -11.08 -2.64
CA TRP A 229 -3.57 -12.38 -2.02
C TRP A 229 -4.37 -12.61 -0.72
N GLN A 230 -4.49 -11.56 0.11
CA GLN A 230 -5.27 -11.55 1.35
C GLN A 230 -4.98 -12.71 2.34
N ASP A 231 -3.71 -12.97 2.69
CA ASP A 231 -3.39 -13.92 3.77
C ASP A 231 -3.75 -13.32 5.14
N VAL A 232 -4.56 -14.06 5.89
CA VAL A 232 -4.86 -13.94 7.33
C VAL A 232 -3.64 -13.55 8.18
N LYS A 233 -2.43 -13.99 7.80
CA LYS A 233 -1.17 -13.78 8.53
C LYS A 233 -0.39 -12.51 8.13
N CYS A 234 -0.64 -11.96 6.95
CA CYS A 234 0.11 -10.83 6.37
C CYS A 234 -0.85 -9.66 6.08
N PRO A 235 -1.23 -8.88 7.11
CA PRO A 235 -2.12 -7.75 6.93
C PRO A 235 -1.43 -6.62 6.16
N ASN A 236 -2.07 -6.23 5.05
CA ASN A 236 -1.67 -5.25 4.05
C ASN A 236 -1.26 -3.83 4.56
N ARG A 237 -1.43 -3.60 5.86
CA ARG A 237 -1.13 -2.35 6.55
C ARG A 237 0.38 -2.11 6.73
N LEU A 238 1.20 -3.16 6.69
CA LEU A 238 2.64 -3.06 6.94
C LEU A 238 3.38 -2.40 5.77
N HIS A 239 3.15 -2.85 4.52
CA HIS A 239 3.77 -2.21 3.35
C HIS A 239 3.22 -0.80 3.12
N LEU A 240 1.92 -0.56 3.35
CA LEU A 240 1.33 0.79 3.29
C LEU A 240 1.98 1.76 4.29
N SER A 241 2.20 1.34 5.54
CA SER A 241 2.93 2.13 6.55
C SER A 241 4.42 2.29 6.20
N GLY A 242 5.01 1.30 5.52
CA GLY A 242 6.35 1.40 4.92
C GLY A 242 6.44 2.48 3.85
N ALA A 243 5.52 2.48 2.88
CA ALA A 243 5.42 3.47 1.81
C ALA A 243 5.23 4.88 2.37
N LYS A 244 4.33 5.05 3.34
CA LYS A 244 4.16 6.32 4.08
C LYS A 244 5.49 6.87 4.58
N ARG A 245 6.28 6.01 5.24
CA ARG A 245 7.58 6.40 5.81
C ARG A 245 8.61 6.68 4.72
N LEU A 246 8.60 5.96 3.60
CA LEU A 246 9.50 6.26 2.47
C LEU A 246 9.19 7.64 1.88
N HIS A 247 7.92 7.99 1.67
CA HIS A 247 7.52 9.33 1.24
C HIS A 247 7.93 10.41 2.24
N THR A 248 7.66 10.24 3.55
CA THR A 248 7.94 11.30 4.55
C THR A 248 9.40 11.40 5.01
N THR A 249 10.24 10.38 4.79
CA THR A 249 11.64 10.38 5.25
C THR A 249 12.59 11.12 4.28
N ASN A 250 12.12 11.61 3.13
CA ASN A 250 12.93 12.39 2.18
C ASN A 250 12.50 13.88 2.12
N PRO A 251 12.76 14.69 3.17
CA PRO A 251 12.32 16.09 3.24
C PRO A 251 12.98 17.00 2.19
N SER A 252 13.97 16.51 1.44
CA SER A 252 14.62 17.25 0.35
C SER A 252 13.89 17.15 -1.00
N LYS A 253 12.77 16.42 -1.07
CA LYS A 253 11.97 16.22 -2.30
C LYS A 253 10.46 16.24 -2.01
N PRO A 254 9.86 17.41 -1.72
CA PRO A 254 8.40 17.51 -1.57
C PRO A 254 7.63 17.34 -2.89
N ILE A 255 8.28 17.44 -4.06
CA ILE A 255 7.63 17.37 -5.38
C ILE A 255 8.10 16.10 -6.13
N PRO A 256 7.20 15.34 -6.79
CA PRO A 256 7.56 14.25 -7.69
C PRO A 256 8.55 14.68 -8.78
N GLN A 257 9.57 13.86 -9.02
CA GLN A 257 10.67 14.24 -9.92
C GLN A 257 10.49 13.78 -11.37
N ASN A 258 9.55 12.87 -11.62
CA ASN A 258 9.22 12.34 -12.93
C ASN A 258 7.80 11.73 -12.91
N ARG A 259 7.35 11.21 -14.07
CA ARG A 259 6.03 10.58 -14.21
C ARG A 259 5.87 9.30 -13.37
N LEU A 260 6.93 8.52 -13.17
CA LEU A 260 6.88 7.31 -12.32
C LEU A 260 6.60 7.67 -10.86
N HIS A 261 7.35 8.60 -10.28
CA HIS A 261 7.12 9.05 -8.89
C HIS A 261 5.75 9.72 -8.75
N LYS A 262 5.28 10.48 -9.76
CA LYS A 262 3.92 11.05 -9.75
C LYS A 262 2.86 9.95 -9.66
N ALA A 263 2.91 8.97 -10.57
CA ALA A 263 1.94 7.86 -10.59
C ALA A 263 2.01 6.97 -9.34
N LEU A 264 3.21 6.75 -8.78
CA LEU A 264 3.38 6.01 -7.51
C LEU A 264 2.78 6.76 -6.31
N LEU A 265 2.86 8.09 -6.30
CA LEU A 265 2.26 8.92 -5.26
C LEU A 265 0.73 8.96 -5.41
N GLU A 266 0.18 8.99 -6.64
CA GLU A 266 -1.26 8.88 -6.88
C GLU A 266 -1.83 7.53 -6.43
N GLU A 267 -1.18 6.42 -6.80
CA GLU A 267 -1.51 5.07 -6.34
C GLU A 267 -1.47 5.00 -4.80
N TYR A 268 -0.41 5.50 -4.18
CA TYR A 268 -0.28 5.50 -2.72
C TYR A 268 -1.36 6.36 -2.04
N ILE A 269 -1.69 7.54 -2.57
CA ILE A 269 -2.75 8.42 -2.02
C ILE A 269 -4.12 7.72 -2.11
N PHE A 270 -4.44 7.11 -3.25
CA PHE A 270 -5.67 6.33 -3.43
C PHE A 270 -5.76 5.22 -2.39
N GLN A 271 -4.78 4.31 -2.36
CA GLN A 271 -4.81 3.17 -1.46
C GLN A 271 -4.82 3.58 0.02
N PHE A 272 -4.05 4.61 0.40
CA PHE A 272 -3.99 5.11 1.78
C PHE A 272 -5.32 5.75 2.22
N ALA A 273 -5.99 6.51 1.35
CA ALA A 273 -7.32 7.04 1.62
C ALA A 273 -8.35 5.92 1.81
N ILE A 274 -8.42 4.98 0.87
CA ILE A 274 -9.39 3.87 0.91
C ILE A 274 -9.16 2.97 2.13
N ALA A 275 -7.92 2.52 2.37
CA ALA A 275 -7.56 1.68 3.50
C ALA A 275 -7.82 2.33 4.87
N SER A 276 -7.79 3.67 4.96
CA SER A 276 -8.09 4.40 6.21
C SER A 276 -9.51 4.16 6.73
N THR A 277 -10.47 3.83 5.84
CA THR A 277 -11.84 3.42 6.17
C THR A 277 -11.85 2.18 7.05
N PHE A 278 -10.99 1.21 6.75
CA PHE A 278 -10.94 -0.10 7.42
C PHE A 278 -9.90 -0.16 8.55
N THR A 279 -9.19 0.95 8.81
CA THR A 279 -8.16 1.08 9.84
C THR A 279 -8.80 1.39 11.20
N THR A 280 -8.48 0.58 12.22
CA THR A 280 -9.02 0.76 13.59
C THR A 280 -8.31 1.88 14.35
N ILE A 281 -8.84 2.26 15.51
CA ILE A 281 -8.18 3.16 16.48
C ILE A 281 -6.76 2.68 16.83
N GLN A 282 -6.55 1.36 16.95
CA GLN A 282 -5.27 0.76 17.36
C GLN A 282 -4.22 0.82 16.24
N ASP A 283 -4.66 0.67 14.98
CA ASP A 283 -3.80 0.67 13.79
C ASP A 283 -3.47 2.09 13.29
N ALA A 284 -4.29 3.09 13.64
CA ALA A 284 -4.13 4.48 13.18
C ALA A 284 -2.95 5.24 13.84
N ALA A 285 -2.20 4.63 14.75
CA ALA A 285 -1.10 5.27 15.48
C ALA A 285 -0.05 5.89 14.54
N GLY A 286 0.25 7.18 14.72
CA GLY A 286 1.15 7.92 13.82
C GLY A 286 0.51 8.43 12.52
N THR A 287 -0.82 8.42 12.44
CA THR A 287 -1.61 9.08 11.38
C THR A 287 -2.06 10.46 11.83
N ARG A 288 -1.79 11.48 11.03
CA ARG A 288 -2.27 12.86 11.20
C ARG A 288 -3.53 13.06 10.37
N TYR A 289 -4.28 14.12 10.64
CA TYR A 289 -5.48 14.47 9.89
C TYR A 289 -5.14 15.08 8.51
N GLU A 290 -3.94 15.65 8.40
CA GLU A 290 -3.42 16.39 7.26
C GLU A 290 -2.67 15.50 6.25
N ASP A 291 -2.34 14.25 6.59
CA ASP A 291 -1.39 13.43 5.82
C ASP A 291 -1.74 13.34 4.31
N VAL A 292 -2.99 13.09 3.94
CA VAL A 292 -3.40 13.03 2.52
C VAL A 292 -3.43 14.42 1.85
N GLN A 293 -3.72 15.48 2.60
CA GLN A 293 -3.65 16.85 2.08
C GLN A 293 -2.20 17.27 1.78
N ASP A 294 -1.26 16.95 2.68
CA ASP A 294 0.17 17.18 2.48
C ASP A 294 0.70 16.40 1.27
N LEU A 295 0.27 15.14 1.10
CA LEU A 295 0.64 14.29 -0.04
C LEU A 295 0.04 14.77 -1.37
N LEU A 296 -1.18 15.31 -1.37
CA LEU A 296 -1.77 15.94 -2.55
C LEU A 296 -1.08 17.26 -2.90
N GLN A 297 -0.73 18.10 -1.92
CA GLN A 297 0.04 19.32 -2.20
C GLN A 297 1.44 18.99 -2.74
N ALA A 298 2.08 17.95 -2.22
CA ALA A 298 3.32 17.39 -2.77
C ALA A 298 3.15 16.95 -4.24
N LEU A 299 2.08 16.22 -4.56
CA LEU A 299 1.75 15.76 -5.91
C LEU A 299 1.55 16.90 -6.92
N VAL A 300 0.98 18.02 -6.47
CA VAL A 300 0.71 19.23 -7.29
C VAL A 300 1.95 20.10 -7.47
N GLY A 301 2.86 20.12 -6.48
CA GLY A 301 4.04 20.97 -6.49
C GLY A 301 3.70 22.46 -6.40
N ASP A 302 4.31 23.27 -7.27
CA ASP A 302 4.18 24.74 -7.28
C ASP A 302 2.87 25.25 -7.91
N CYS A 303 2.05 24.36 -8.49
CA CYS A 303 0.73 24.73 -9.01
C CYS A 303 -0.28 24.96 -7.87
N GLU A 304 -1.33 25.75 -8.13
CA GLU A 304 -2.44 25.83 -7.17
C GLU A 304 -3.18 24.48 -7.10
N TYR A 305 -3.39 23.97 -5.88
CA TYR A 305 -4.19 22.75 -5.61
C TYR A 305 -5.56 22.78 -6.32
N LYS A 306 -6.17 23.97 -6.45
CA LYS A 306 -7.47 24.19 -7.11
C LYS A 306 -7.47 23.82 -8.60
N ASP A 307 -6.31 23.77 -9.24
CA ASP A 307 -6.18 23.52 -10.68
C ASP A 307 -5.86 22.05 -11.01
N PHE A 308 -5.49 21.22 -10.03
CA PHE A 308 -5.21 19.80 -10.26
C PHE A 308 -6.42 19.04 -10.85
N GLY A 309 -7.63 19.36 -10.39
CA GLY A 309 -8.87 18.81 -10.97
C GLY A 309 -9.15 19.26 -12.42
N LYS A 310 -8.52 20.33 -12.88
CA LYS A 310 -8.60 20.81 -14.28
C LYS A 310 -7.56 20.10 -15.16
N ASP A 311 -6.39 19.81 -14.60
CA ASP A 311 -5.31 19.05 -15.24
C ASP A 311 -5.46 17.52 -15.04
N TRP A 312 -6.70 17.02 -15.16
CA TRP A 312 -7.03 15.60 -15.04
C TRP A 312 -6.27 14.71 -16.06
N ARG A 313 -5.79 15.30 -17.18
CA ARG A 313 -5.01 14.61 -18.22
C ARG A 313 -3.65 14.12 -17.73
N ASN A 314 -3.06 14.83 -16.76
CA ASN A 314 -1.78 14.47 -16.16
C ASN A 314 -1.93 13.66 -14.87
N SER A 315 -3.15 13.24 -14.50
CA SER A 315 -3.40 12.34 -13.37
C SER A 315 -3.68 10.93 -13.88
N SER A 316 -3.10 9.93 -13.22
CA SER A 316 -3.31 8.52 -13.56
C SER A 316 -4.59 7.98 -12.92
N LEU A 317 -4.84 8.29 -11.65
CA LEU A 317 -5.83 7.57 -10.83
C LEU A 317 -6.81 8.49 -10.09
N LEU A 318 -6.32 9.65 -9.64
CA LEU A 318 -7.10 10.53 -8.77
C LEU A 318 -8.06 11.44 -9.57
N GLY A 319 -7.61 11.93 -10.73
CA GLY A 319 -8.39 12.71 -11.69
C GLY A 319 -9.18 13.87 -11.08
N ILE A 320 -10.39 14.08 -11.60
CA ILE A 320 -11.35 15.08 -11.09
C ILE A 320 -11.85 14.76 -9.66
N SER A 321 -11.60 13.55 -9.14
CA SER A 321 -12.05 13.06 -7.83
C SER A 321 -10.97 13.09 -6.73
N HIS A 322 -9.76 13.61 -7.00
CA HIS A 322 -8.65 13.76 -6.02
C HIS A 322 -9.09 14.27 -4.64
N ASP A 323 -9.95 15.29 -4.64
CA ASP A 323 -10.49 15.94 -3.45
C ASP A 323 -11.30 14.97 -2.56
N PHE A 324 -11.98 13.99 -3.18
CA PHE A 324 -12.77 12.98 -2.46
C PHE A 324 -11.88 12.01 -1.67
N PHE A 325 -10.66 11.70 -2.13
CA PHE A 325 -9.75 10.84 -1.38
C PHE A 325 -9.24 11.53 -0.11
N ASN A 326 -9.01 12.85 -0.17
CA ASN A 326 -8.76 13.69 1.02
C ASN A 326 -9.96 13.65 1.98
N TYR A 327 -11.19 13.78 1.45
CA TYR A 327 -12.41 13.70 2.26
C TYR A 327 -12.64 12.32 2.87
N ILE A 328 -12.48 11.22 2.14
CA ILE A 328 -12.62 9.84 2.66
C ILE A 328 -11.61 9.58 3.78
N PHE A 329 -10.36 10.04 3.61
CA PHE A 329 -9.33 9.94 4.64
C PHE A 329 -9.70 10.73 5.90
N LYS A 330 -10.10 12.00 5.75
CA LYS A 330 -10.50 12.88 6.85
C LYS A 330 -11.76 12.38 7.57
N LEU A 331 -12.78 11.95 6.84
CA LEU A 331 -13.99 11.32 7.39
C LEU A 331 -13.64 10.02 8.14
N SER A 332 -12.71 9.22 7.65
CA SER A 332 -12.22 8.01 8.34
C SER A 332 -11.40 8.30 9.60
N TYR A 333 -10.70 9.43 9.63
CA TYR A 333 -10.05 9.94 10.84
C TYR A 333 -11.09 10.42 11.88
N LEU A 334 -12.11 11.15 11.44
CA LEU A 334 -13.20 11.65 12.28
C LEU A 334 -14.11 10.51 12.78
N ARG A 335 -14.36 9.46 12.00
CA ARG A 335 -15.13 8.25 12.39
C ARG A 335 -14.67 7.68 13.74
N ARG A 336 -13.35 7.66 13.95
CA ARG A 336 -12.68 7.17 15.17
C ARG A 336 -12.89 8.07 16.40
N LYS A 337 -13.62 9.18 16.27
CA LYS A 337 -14.00 10.14 17.30
C LYS A 337 -15.52 10.30 17.49
N ILE A 338 -16.35 9.45 16.89
CA ILE A 338 -17.82 9.52 17.04
C ILE A 338 -18.22 9.32 18.51
N PRO A 339 -19.16 10.10 19.07
CA PRO A 339 -19.95 11.17 18.44
C PRO A 339 -19.16 12.48 18.26
N LEU A 340 -19.22 13.04 17.03
CA LEU A 340 -18.48 14.25 16.67
C LEU A 340 -18.99 15.49 17.40
N GLN A 341 -18.07 16.23 18.04
CA GLN A 341 -18.33 17.48 18.77
C GLN A 341 -17.35 18.59 18.36
N GLY A 342 -17.69 19.85 18.64
CA GLY A 342 -16.82 21.00 18.39
C GLY A 342 -16.23 21.03 16.97
N ASN A 343 -14.92 21.29 16.87
CA ASN A 343 -14.20 21.39 15.60
C ASN A 343 -14.31 20.10 14.76
N ASP A 344 -14.28 18.92 15.37
CA ASP A 344 -14.40 17.64 14.65
C ASP A 344 -15.78 17.48 13.96
N ARG A 345 -16.83 18.10 14.50
CA ARG A 345 -18.14 18.20 13.84
C ARG A 345 -18.16 19.26 12.74
N ILE A 346 -17.51 20.40 12.96
CA ILE A 346 -17.41 21.49 11.98
C ILE A 346 -16.65 21.04 10.73
N GLU A 347 -15.53 20.34 10.89
CA GLU A 347 -14.76 19.76 9.79
C GLU A 347 -15.59 18.81 8.91
N ALA A 348 -16.32 17.86 9.52
CA ALA A 348 -17.21 16.97 8.78
C ALA A 348 -18.36 17.72 8.07
N LEU A 349 -18.87 18.80 8.65
CA LEU A 349 -19.87 19.67 8.01
C LEU A 349 -19.28 20.46 6.83
N ILE A 350 -18.02 20.93 6.92
CA ILE A 350 -17.31 21.58 5.81
C ILE A 350 -17.12 20.60 4.64
N ILE A 351 -16.73 19.35 4.93
CA ILE A 351 -16.62 18.29 3.92
C ILE A 351 -17.97 18.04 3.23
N LEU A 352 -19.05 17.90 4.01
CA LEU A 352 -20.41 17.73 3.47
C LEU A 352 -20.85 18.93 2.62
N ALA A 353 -20.52 20.15 3.04
CA ALA A 353 -20.85 21.39 2.34
C ALA A 353 -20.10 21.54 1.00
N LYS A 354 -18.92 20.92 0.84
CA LYS A 354 -18.21 20.85 -0.44
C LYS A 354 -18.72 19.74 -1.35
N LEU A 355 -19.06 18.57 -0.80
CA LEU A 355 -19.58 17.43 -1.57
C LEU A 355 -20.95 17.72 -2.21
N LYS A 356 -21.85 18.39 -1.49
CA LYS A 356 -23.21 18.68 -1.96
C LYS A 356 -23.29 19.44 -3.30
N PRO A 357 -22.70 20.64 -3.45
CA PRO A 357 -22.78 21.42 -4.69
C PRO A 357 -21.83 20.92 -5.79
N TRP A 358 -20.97 19.92 -5.53
CA TRP A 358 -20.06 19.42 -6.55
C TRP A 358 -20.82 18.82 -7.74
N THR A 359 -20.49 19.31 -8.92
CA THR A 359 -20.83 18.74 -10.22
C THR A 359 -19.53 18.53 -11.01
N PRO A 360 -19.48 17.55 -11.93
CA PRO A 360 -18.35 17.42 -12.83
C PRO A 360 -18.28 18.63 -13.78
N LEU A 361 -17.07 19.02 -14.18
CA LEU A 361 -16.85 20.04 -15.22
C LEU A 361 -17.25 19.48 -16.60
N THR A 362 -18.54 19.56 -16.91
CA THR A 362 -19.10 19.20 -18.22
C THR A 362 -18.91 20.37 -19.19
N VAL A 363 -17.93 20.26 -20.08
CA VAL A 363 -17.89 21.07 -21.31
C VAL A 363 -18.97 20.50 -22.23
N ILE A 364 -20.20 20.99 -22.09
CA ILE A 364 -21.33 20.60 -22.94
C ILE A 364 -21.27 21.47 -24.20
N ASP A 365 -20.64 20.95 -25.25
CA ASP A 365 -20.85 21.49 -26.59
C ASP A 365 -22.21 20.99 -27.09
N SER A 366 -23.12 21.91 -27.44
CA SER A 366 -24.58 21.69 -27.51
C SER A 366 -25.08 20.69 -28.58
N ASN A 367 -24.18 20.08 -29.35
CA ASN A 367 -24.45 19.48 -30.66
C ASN A 367 -24.34 17.94 -30.70
N GLY A 368 -24.06 17.28 -29.57
CA GLY A 368 -24.16 15.81 -29.44
C GLY A 368 -23.10 14.98 -30.18
N SER A 369 -22.18 15.60 -30.91
CA SER A 369 -20.94 14.95 -31.37
C SER A 369 -20.03 14.65 -30.18
N GLY A 370 -19.66 13.38 -29.98
CA GLY A 370 -18.77 12.99 -28.87
C GLY A 370 -17.39 13.65 -28.93
N ASN A 371 -16.69 13.68 -27.79
CA ASN A 371 -15.42 14.38 -27.54
C ASN A 371 -14.33 14.15 -28.62
N LEU A 372 -14.34 14.96 -29.68
CA LEU A 372 -13.33 14.94 -30.76
C LEU A 372 -12.14 15.87 -30.49
N ASP A 373 -12.27 16.83 -29.57
CA ASP A 373 -11.23 17.80 -29.19
C ASP A 373 -10.43 17.38 -27.92
N GLY A 374 -10.95 16.41 -27.16
CA GLY A 374 -10.38 15.98 -25.88
C GLY A 374 -10.48 17.02 -24.75
N SER A 375 -11.41 17.97 -24.79
CA SER A 375 -11.56 19.02 -23.76
C SER A 375 -12.13 18.52 -22.42
N ALA A 376 -13.09 17.61 -22.45
CA ALA A 376 -13.75 17.05 -21.27
C ALA A 376 -13.11 15.72 -20.78
N PRO A 377 -13.24 15.38 -19.47
CA PRO A 377 -12.75 14.11 -18.93
C PRO A 377 -13.41 12.87 -19.58
N PRO A 378 -12.76 11.69 -19.55
CA PRO A 378 -13.37 10.43 -19.98
C PRO A 378 -14.62 10.09 -19.17
N TRP A 379 -15.59 9.44 -19.82
CA TRP A 379 -16.86 9.07 -19.19
C TRP A 379 -16.67 8.09 -18.02
N GLU A 380 -15.68 7.19 -18.08
CA GLU A 380 -15.31 6.34 -16.95
C GLU A 380 -14.87 7.15 -15.71
N MET A 381 -14.09 8.22 -15.92
CA MET A 381 -13.63 9.10 -14.84
C MET A 381 -14.80 9.93 -14.26
N LEU A 382 -15.75 10.34 -15.11
CA LEU A 382 -16.99 11.00 -14.69
C LEU A 382 -17.86 10.07 -13.83
N ILE A 383 -18.03 8.81 -14.22
CA ILE A 383 -18.74 7.78 -13.44
C ILE A 383 -18.03 7.52 -12.11
N MET A 384 -16.72 7.28 -12.12
CA MET A 384 -15.92 7.06 -10.91
C MET A 384 -16.11 8.22 -9.93
N ALA A 385 -16.00 9.47 -10.37
CA ALA A 385 -16.21 10.63 -9.52
C ALA A 385 -17.64 10.73 -8.99
N ARG A 386 -18.67 10.46 -9.81
CA ARG A 386 -20.08 10.47 -9.37
C ARG A 386 -20.36 9.40 -8.30
N LEU A 387 -19.87 8.17 -8.49
CA LEU A 387 -19.99 7.08 -7.52
C LEU A 387 -19.23 7.38 -6.22
N TYR A 388 -18.00 7.89 -6.32
CA TYR A 388 -17.22 8.28 -5.13
C TYR A 388 -17.87 9.43 -4.36
N ARG A 389 -18.45 10.43 -5.04
CA ARG A 389 -19.25 11.49 -4.38
C ARG A 389 -20.45 10.91 -3.66
N ALA A 390 -21.23 10.04 -4.32
CA ALA A 390 -22.42 9.40 -3.74
C ALA A 390 -22.08 8.64 -2.45
N ALA A 391 -21.08 7.74 -2.52
CA ALA A 391 -20.59 7.00 -1.36
C ALA A 391 -20.05 7.91 -0.24
N THR A 392 -19.30 8.97 -0.59
CA THR A 392 -18.72 9.89 0.41
C THR A 392 -19.80 10.75 1.09
N LEU A 393 -20.88 11.13 0.38
CA LEU A 393 -22.03 11.81 0.97
C LEU A 393 -22.73 10.95 2.04
N ILE A 394 -22.97 9.67 1.75
CA ILE A 394 -23.55 8.71 2.72
C ILE A 394 -22.62 8.56 3.92
N TYR A 395 -21.31 8.36 3.70
CA TYR A 395 -20.33 8.19 4.77
C TYR A 395 -20.25 9.43 5.68
N ALA A 396 -20.18 10.62 5.08
CA ALA A 396 -20.22 11.88 5.83
C ALA A 396 -21.53 12.03 6.63
N GLY A 397 -22.67 11.70 6.02
CA GLY A 397 -23.97 11.69 6.69
C GLY A 397 -24.00 10.77 7.91
N LYS A 398 -23.52 9.53 7.78
CA LYS A 398 -23.54 8.53 8.86
C LYS A 398 -22.63 8.89 10.03
N ILE A 399 -21.46 9.51 9.80
CA ILE A 399 -20.61 9.97 10.92
C ILE A 399 -21.15 11.25 11.59
N LEU A 400 -21.86 12.12 10.86
CA LEU A 400 -22.48 13.34 11.39
C LEU A 400 -23.80 13.09 12.14
N LYS A 401 -24.56 12.09 11.70
CA LYS A 401 -25.80 11.58 12.31
C LYS A 401 -25.63 10.05 12.48
N PRO A 402 -25.07 9.55 13.60
CA PRO A 402 -24.97 8.12 13.84
C PRO A 402 -26.32 7.38 13.79
N SER A 403 -27.43 8.08 14.04
CA SER A 403 -28.81 7.57 13.88
C SER A 403 -29.36 7.61 12.44
N LEU A 404 -28.52 7.89 11.42
CA LEU A 404 -28.91 7.80 10.00
C LEU A 404 -29.18 6.33 9.62
N THR A 405 -30.32 6.05 9.01
CA THR A 405 -30.71 4.69 8.56
C THR A 405 -30.68 4.58 7.03
N THR A 406 -30.87 3.37 6.51
CA THR A 406 -31.04 3.10 5.08
C THR A 406 -32.33 3.70 4.49
N ASP A 407 -33.25 4.11 5.37
CA ASP A 407 -34.61 4.55 5.06
C ASP A 407 -34.76 6.08 5.15
N ASP A 408 -33.72 6.78 5.63
CA ASP A 408 -33.61 8.24 5.53
C ASP A 408 -33.69 8.65 4.04
N PRO A 409 -34.61 9.55 3.62
CA PRO A 409 -34.83 9.86 2.20
C PRO A 409 -33.59 10.33 1.42
N MET A 410 -32.65 10.99 2.09
CA MET A 410 -31.36 11.40 1.50
C MET A 410 -30.45 10.21 1.17
N VAL A 411 -30.53 9.11 1.92
CA VAL A 411 -29.80 7.87 1.61
C VAL A 411 -30.47 7.16 0.42
N ARG A 412 -31.80 7.11 0.40
CA ARG A 412 -32.60 6.58 -0.71
C ARG A 412 -32.27 7.24 -2.04
N GLU A 413 -32.35 8.57 -2.10
CA GLU A 413 -32.00 9.40 -3.27
C GLU A 413 -30.59 9.10 -3.81
N ILE A 414 -29.61 8.96 -2.91
CA ILE A 414 -28.22 8.70 -3.30
C ILE A 414 -28.01 7.25 -3.75
N VAL A 415 -28.69 6.27 -3.16
CA VAL A 415 -28.65 4.86 -3.59
C VAL A 415 -29.28 4.70 -4.98
N GLU A 416 -30.45 5.31 -5.20
CA GLU A 416 -31.16 5.29 -6.48
C GLU A 416 -30.36 6.02 -7.58
N SER A 417 -29.76 7.16 -7.26
CA SER A 417 -28.78 7.83 -8.14
C SER A 417 -27.55 6.95 -8.42
N GLY A 418 -27.05 6.24 -7.39
CA GLY A 418 -25.98 5.26 -7.51
C GLY A 418 -26.28 4.14 -8.50
N GLN A 419 -27.47 3.55 -8.45
CA GLN A 419 -27.91 2.53 -9.41
C GLN A 419 -27.98 3.08 -10.84
N ALA A 420 -28.53 4.28 -11.03
CA ALA A 420 -28.59 4.91 -12.35
C ALA A 420 -27.19 5.15 -12.94
N ILE A 421 -26.23 5.59 -12.13
CA ILE A 421 -24.82 5.74 -12.55
C ILE A 421 -24.19 4.39 -12.95
N LEU A 422 -24.53 3.30 -12.28
CA LEU A 422 -24.00 1.97 -12.60
C LEU A 422 -24.56 1.41 -13.92
N GLN A 423 -25.77 1.80 -14.31
CA GLN A 423 -26.36 1.44 -15.61
C GLN A 423 -25.65 2.12 -16.80
N GLU A 424 -24.82 3.15 -16.55
CA GLU A 424 -23.98 3.79 -17.57
C GLU A 424 -22.66 3.03 -17.82
N VAL A 425 -22.37 1.94 -17.10
CA VAL A 425 -21.13 1.14 -17.23
C VAL A 425 -21.34 -0.05 -18.18
N PRO A 426 -20.68 -0.10 -19.35
CA PRO A 426 -20.69 -1.24 -20.27
C PRO A 426 -20.11 -2.51 -19.64
N GLU A 427 -20.66 -3.67 -20.03
CA GLU A 427 -20.33 -4.95 -19.40
C GLU A 427 -18.85 -5.36 -19.55
N ASP A 428 -18.20 -4.99 -20.66
CA ASP A 428 -16.78 -5.29 -20.92
C ASP A 428 -15.82 -4.55 -19.98
N LYS A 429 -16.27 -3.43 -19.39
CA LYS A 429 -15.43 -2.56 -18.54
C LYS A 429 -15.28 -3.08 -17.11
N TRP A 430 -16.14 -4.00 -16.65
CA TRP A 430 -16.14 -4.47 -15.27
C TRP A 430 -14.85 -5.17 -14.83
N GLN A 431 -14.10 -5.79 -15.75
CA GLN A 431 -12.80 -6.40 -15.42
C GLN A 431 -11.77 -5.39 -14.88
N GLN A 432 -11.88 -4.12 -15.27
CA GLN A 432 -10.97 -3.04 -14.87
C GLN A 432 -11.58 -2.11 -13.81
N ALA A 433 -12.79 -2.41 -13.33
CA ALA A 433 -13.52 -1.59 -12.36
C ALA A 433 -13.09 -1.80 -10.90
N SER A 434 -11.86 -2.29 -10.65
CA SER A 434 -11.35 -2.54 -9.30
C SER A 434 -11.30 -1.28 -8.42
N VAL A 435 -11.15 -0.11 -9.03
CA VAL A 435 -11.26 1.19 -8.34
C VAL A 435 -12.66 1.49 -7.79
N LEU A 436 -13.70 0.82 -8.27
CA LEU A 436 -15.08 1.00 -7.82
C LEU A 436 -15.46 0.13 -6.61
N ILE A 437 -14.56 -0.74 -6.11
CA ILE A 437 -14.84 -1.62 -4.96
C ILE A 437 -15.32 -0.83 -3.73
N TRP A 438 -14.70 0.31 -3.42
CA TRP A 438 -15.10 1.12 -2.26
C TRP A 438 -16.48 1.77 -2.41
N PRO A 439 -16.80 2.54 -3.48
CA PRO A 439 -18.13 3.12 -3.60
C PRO A 439 -19.23 2.04 -3.76
N LEU A 440 -18.95 0.91 -4.42
CA LEU A 440 -19.87 -0.24 -4.48
C LEU A 440 -20.16 -0.81 -3.08
N LEU A 441 -19.16 -0.93 -2.20
CA LEU A 441 -19.38 -1.34 -0.81
C LEU A 441 -20.29 -0.35 -0.07
N ILE A 442 -19.97 0.95 -0.10
CA ILE A 442 -20.70 1.97 0.68
C ILE A 442 -22.15 2.12 0.20
N LEU A 443 -22.39 2.09 -1.12
CA LEU A 443 -23.74 2.10 -1.67
C LEU A 443 -24.46 0.77 -1.40
N GLY A 444 -23.76 -0.37 -1.48
CA GLY A 444 -24.32 -1.69 -1.20
C GLY A 444 -24.77 -1.91 0.24
N ILE A 445 -24.00 -1.48 1.25
CA ILE A 445 -24.47 -1.52 2.66
C ILE A 445 -25.61 -0.53 2.95
N SER A 446 -25.91 0.36 2.00
CA SER A 446 -27.05 1.28 2.04
C SER A 446 -28.32 0.72 1.38
N ALA A 447 -28.20 -0.42 0.68
CA ALA A 447 -29.27 -1.01 -0.13
C ALA A 447 -30.31 -1.79 0.70
N VAL A 448 -31.58 -1.46 0.48
CA VAL A 448 -32.74 -2.05 1.17
C VAL A 448 -33.39 -3.14 0.32
N SER A 449 -33.76 -2.83 -0.93
CA SER A 449 -34.45 -3.78 -1.82
C SER A 449 -33.50 -4.83 -2.39
N PHE A 450 -34.05 -5.96 -2.84
CA PHE A 450 -33.25 -7.00 -3.49
C PHE A 450 -32.53 -6.48 -4.75
N ASP A 451 -33.20 -5.67 -5.56
CA ASP A 451 -32.65 -5.17 -6.83
C ASP A 451 -31.54 -4.14 -6.60
N GLU A 452 -31.66 -3.27 -5.58
CA GLU A 452 -30.53 -2.43 -5.12
C GLU A 452 -29.33 -3.28 -4.70
N ARG A 453 -29.55 -4.27 -3.83
CA ARG A 453 -28.48 -5.15 -3.32
C ARG A 453 -27.77 -5.86 -4.47
N GLN A 454 -28.53 -6.39 -5.43
CA GLN A 454 -28.00 -7.01 -6.65
C GLN A 454 -27.25 -6.03 -7.55
N SER A 455 -27.69 -4.77 -7.65
CA SER A 455 -27.02 -3.73 -8.45
C SER A 455 -25.59 -3.45 -7.97
N PHE A 456 -25.34 -3.53 -6.66
CA PHE A 456 -24.00 -3.34 -6.09
C PHE A 456 -23.22 -4.65 -5.92
N TYR A 457 -23.91 -5.79 -5.74
CA TYR A 457 -23.29 -7.11 -5.56
C TYR A 457 -22.73 -7.71 -6.84
N ARG A 458 -23.53 -7.76 -7.92
CA ARG A 458 -23.16 -8.47 -9.17
C ARG A 458 -21.88 -7.94 -9.83
N PRO A 459 -21.59 -6.63 -9.86
CA PRO A 459 -20.32 -6.13 -10.40
C PRO A 459 -19.10 -6.61 -9.60
N LEU A 460 -19.23 -6.74 -8.28
CA LEU A 460 -18.19 -7.28 -7.40
C LEU A 460 -18.02 -8.79 -7.58
N GLU A 461 -19.12 -9.54 -7.68
CA GLU A 461 -19.10 -10.98 -7.96
C GLU A 461 -18.45 -11.29 -9.34
N PHE A 462 -18.80 -10.52 -10.37
CA PHE A 462 -18.16 -10.60 -11.68
C PHE A 462 -16.66 -10.30 -11.58
N LEU A 463 -16.28 -9.17 -10.97
CA LEU A 463 -14.89 -8.77 -10.78
C LEU A 463 -14.09 -9.87 -10.06
N LEU A 464 -14.65 -10.46 -9.00
CA LEU A 464 -14.05 -11.59 -8.29
C LEU A 464 -13.86 -12.81 -9.21
N SER A 465 -14.86 -13.16 -10.03
CA SER A 465 -14.78 -14.33 -10.91
C SER A 465 -13.64 -14.24 -11.94
N VAL A 466 -13.42 -13.04 -12.50
CA VAL A 466 -12.41 -12.80 -13.55
C VAL A 466 -11.03 -12.46 -12.99
N THR A 467 -10.93 -11.73 -11.86
CA THR A 467 -9.64 -11.26 -11.29
C THR A 467 -9.12 -12.06 -10.09
N ASN A 468 -9.96 -12.83 -9.40
CA ASN A 468 -9.65 -13.49 -8.12
C ASN A 468 -9.24 -12.56 -6.95
N LEU A 469 -9.40 -11.23 -7.08
CA LEU A 469 -9.04 -10.24 -6.06
C LEU A 469 -9.56 -10.62 -4.66
N GLY A 470 -8.66 -10.91 -3.72
CA GLY A 470 -8.96 -11.36 -2.37
C GLY A 470 -9.88 -10.40 -1.62
N CYS A 471 -9.53 -9.10 -1.61
CA CYS A 471 -10.32 -8.05 -0.96
C CYS A 471 -11.81 -8.05 -1.33
N VAL A 472 -12.16 -8.44 -2.57
CA VAL A 472 -13.56 -8.50 -3.03
C VAL A 472 -14.34 -9.58 -2.28
N LYS A 473 -13.71 -10.71 -1.94
CA LYS A 473 -14.32 -11.81 -1.16
C LYS A 473 -14.83 -11.28 0.19
N THR A 474 -13.99 -10.55 0.92
CA THR A 474 -14.39 -9.91 2.19
C THR A 474 -15.40 -8.78 2.03
N VAL A 475 -15.39 -8.06 0.90
CA VAL A 475 -16.38 -7.01 0.63
C VAL A 475 -17.76 -7.62 0.37
N LEU A 476 -17.86 -8.70 -0.41
CA LEU A 476 -19.09 -9.46 -0.61
C LEU A 476 -19.63 -10.00 0.72
N THR A 477 -18.80 -10.64 1.53
CA THR A 477 -19.20 -11.11 2.88
C THR A 477 -19.62 -9.97 3.81
N LEU A 478 -19.03 -8.78 3.71
CA LEU A 478 -19.47 -7.62 4.50
C LEU A 478 -20.82 -7.07 4.03
N LEU A 479 -21.08 -7.07 2.71
CA LEU A 479 -22.38 -6.73 2.14
C LEU A 479 -23.46 -7.72 2.62
N GLU A 480 -23.23 -9.02 2.47
CA GLU A 480 -24.10 -10.08 2.97
C GLU A 480 -24.42 -9.90 4.46
N ASN A 481 -23.39 -9.75 5.30
CA ASN A 481 -23.56 -9.50 6.73
C ASN A 481 -24.39 -8.24 7.00
N SER A 482 -24.19 -7.14 6.25
CA SER A 482 -24.97 -5.91 6.40
C SER A 482 -26.47 -6.10 6.13
N TRP A 483 -26.80 -7.08 5.28
CA TRP A 483 -28.14 -7.45 4.85
C TRP A 483 -28.76 -8.61 5.65
N THR A 484 -28.08 -9.13 6.67
CA THR A 484 -28.62 -10.12 7.60
C THR A 484 -29.15 -9.47 8.90
N PRO A 485 -30.23 -10.02 9.49
CA PRO A 485 -30.65 -9.67 10.85
C PRO A 485 -29.55 -9.99 11.86
N TYR A 486 -29.11 -9.02 12.69
CA TYR A 486 -28.05 -9.29 13.65
C TYR A 486 -28.60 -10.05 14.88
N PRO A 487 -28.08 -11.25 15.25
CA PRO A 487 -28.79 -12.15 16.17
C PRO A 487 -29.01 -11.66 17.61
N ASN A 488 -28.25 -10.65 18.06
CA ASN A 488 -28.13 -10.26 19.47
C ASN A 488 -28.37 -8.75 19.72
N GLU A 489 -28.92 -8.01 18.75
CA GLU A 489 -29.28 -6.59 18.91
C GLU A 489 -30.79 -6.39 18.65
N ASP A 490 -31.41 -5.45 19.37
CA ASP A 490 -32.86 -5.45 19.62
C ASP A 490 -33.74 -5.54 18.35
N GLY A 491 -34.65 -6.51 18.34
CA GLY A 491 -35.68 -6.67 17.30
C GLY A 491 -35.22 -7.30 15.99
N GLY A 492 -33.98 -7.81 15.89
CA GLY A 492 -33.50 -8.46 14.65
C GLY A 492 -33.27 -7.49 13.50
N ARG A 493 -32.81 -6.28 13.81
CA ARG A 493 -32.53 -5.23 12.83
C ARG A 493 -31.40 -5.64 11.87
N TYR A 494 -31.51 -5.24 10.61
CA TYR A 494 -30.41 -5.27 9.65
C TYR A 494 -29.34 -4.23 10.04
N LEU A 495 -28.05 -4.58 9.89
CA LEU A 495 -26.97 -3.65 10.21
C LEU A 495 -26.89 -2.49 9.21
N GLY A 496 -26.93 -2.77 7.90
CA GLY A 496 -26.82 -1.76 6.84
C GLY A 496 -25.71 -0.73 7.10
N LEU A 497 -26.08 0.55 7.19
CA LEU A 497 -25.17 1.66 7.49
C LEU A 497 -24.44 1.55 8.84
N ASP A 498 -24.97 0.85 9.85
CA ASP A 498 -24.31 0.71 11.16
C ASP A 498 -22.99 -0.08 11.08
N VAL A 499 -22.75 -0.82 9.99
CA VAL A 499 -21.42 -1.36 9.64
C VAL A 499 -20.35 -0.26 9.65
N LEU A 500 -20.67 0.97 9.21
CA LEU A 500 -19.73 2.11 9.20
C LEU A 500 -19.37 2.64 10.60
N LEU A 501 -20.00 2.13 11.66
CA LEU A 501 -19.69 2.46 13.06
C LEU A 501 -18.97 1.31 13.79
N ARG A 502 -18.79 0.16 13.12
CA ARG A 502 -18.32 -1.10 13.73
C ARG A 502 -16.89 -1.44 13.29
N ASP A 503 -15.90 -0.95 14.06
CA ASP A 503 -14.47 -1.27 13.87
C ASP A 503 -14.22 -2.80 13.86
N ASP A 504 -15.03 -3.60 14.55
CA ASP A 504 -14.97 -5.07 14.59
C ASP A 504 -15.46 -5.76 13.31
N LEU A 505 -16.20 -5.06 12.44
CA LEU A 505 -16.63 -5.53 11.11
C LEU A 505 -15.77 -4.90 10.01
N LEU A 506 -15.53 -3.58 10.08
CA LEU A 506 -14.67 -2.87 9.12
C LEU A 506 -13.25 -3.41 9.10
N CYS A 507 -12.72 -3.88 10.24
CA CYS A 507 -11.40 -4.48 10.26
C CYS A 507 -11.31 -5.79 9.49
N GLU A 508 -12.39 -6.58 9.34
CA GLU A 508 -12.34 -7.90 8.69
C GLU A 508 -11.98 -7.80 7.20
N VAL A 509 -12.27 -6.66 6.55
CA VAL A 509 -11.88 -6.34 5.16
C VAL A 509 -10.35 -6.20 4.99
N THR A 510 -9.62 -5.81 6.03
CA THR A 510 -8.16 -5.54 5.97
C THR A 510 -7.32 -6.27 7.03
N SER A 511 -7.96 -7.07 7.88
CA SER A 511 -7.39 -7.76 9.03
C SER A 511 -8.30 -8.90 9.43
N LEU A 512 -8.13 -10.06 8.79
CA LEU A 512 -8.80 -11.30 9.18
C LEU A 512 -8.25 -11.81 10.51
N ARG A 513 -8.65 -11.19 11.64
CA ARG A 513 -8.49 -11.83 12.95
C ARG A 513 -9.32 -13.12 12.93
N THR A 514 -8.67 -14.26 13.09
CA THR A 514 -9.36 -15.56 13.09
C THR A 514 -10.35 -15.62 14.25
N LYS A 515 -11.63 -15.32 13.98
CA LYS A 515 -12.75 -15.65 14.87
C LYS A 515 -12.87 -17.17 14.92
N VAL A 516 -12.02 -17.81 15.72
CA VAL A 516 -12.25 -19.18 16.19
C VAL A 516 -13.51 -19.12 17.04
N ARG A 517 -14.68 -19.31 16.39
CA ARG A 517 -15.96 -19.54 17.06
C ARG A 517 -15.85 -20.88 17.78
N VAL A 518 -15.26 -20.85 18.97
CA VAL A 518 -15.44 -21.92 19.95
C VAL A 518 -16.89 -21.85 20.39
N PHE A 519 -17.77 -22.49 19.62
CA PHE A 519 -19.07 -22.92 20.12
C PHE A 519 -18.78 -23.86 21.29
N ARG A 520 -18.81 -23.31 22.51
CA ARG A 520 -19.02 -24.12 23.70
C ARG A 520 -20.47 -24.56 23.66
N GLU A 521 -20.69 -25.77 23.14
CA GLU A 521 -21.90 -26.50 23.45
C GLU A 521 -22.00 -26.60 24.98
N PHE A 522 -23.01 -25.96 25.56
CA PHE A 522 -23.47 -26.30 26.90
C PHE A 522 -24.40 -27.50 26.77
N ARG A 523 -24.00 -28.61 27.38
CA ARG A 523 -24.87 -29.67 27.86
C ARG A 523 -24.76 -29.71 29.38
#